data_AF-A0A962FRB5-F1
#
_entry.id   AF-A0A962FRB5-F1
#
_cell.length_a   1.000
_cell.length_b   1.000
_cell.length_c   1.000
_cell.angle_alpha   90.00
_cell.angle_beta   90.00
_cell.angle_gamma   90.00
#
_symmetry.space_group_name_H-M   'P 1'
#
loop_
_entity.id
_entity.type
_entity.pdbx_description
1 polymer ?
#
loop_
_entity_poly.entity_id
_entity_poly.type
_entity_poly.pdbx_seq_one_letter_code
_entity_poly.pdbx_strand_id
1 'polypeptide(L)'
;MSARRIAHEQQRLAKRLRHQVGRAIADFGMIEEGDRVMVCLSGGKDSYTMLDVLLQLQKKAPVSFSITAVNLDQKQPGFPEQVLPEWLSAQGVDFHILEQDTYSVVKRVIPEGKTMCSLCSRLRRGALYTFAAEQGFTKIALGHHRDDLVATFFLNLFFHAKLASMPPKLLSDDGRHVLIRPLAYVAESDIEAYAEARGFPIIPCTLCGSQENLQRKQVKRMLEAWEREHPGRIEHIARSLGDVRASQLADRGLFDFLALGACGEGAPPDAHAWLAGHGAAVDDDGGGDGLGDDEEGEDAGTLSGRRARPGLAESLPLGLR
;
A
#
# COMPACT_ATOMS: atom_id res chain seq x y z
N MET A 1 13.25 -32.79 -16.90
CA MET A 1 12.15 -32.36 -17.80
C MET A 1 12.73 -32.02 -19.18
N SER A 2 12.03 -32.27 -20.28
CA SER A 2 12.51 -31.91 -21.63
C SER A 2 12.58 -30.38 -21.81
N ALA A 3 13.61 -29.87 -22.51
CA ALA A 3 13.80 -28.43 -22.77
C ALA A 3 12.56 -27.76 -23.40
N ARG A 4 11.84 -28.49 -24.26
CA ARG A 4 10.59 -28.02 -24.88
C ARG A 4 9.46 -27.79 -23.87
N ARG A 5 9.40 -28.59 -22.81
CA ARG A 5 8.42 -28.46 -21.74
C ARG A 5 8.72 -27.25 -20.86
N ILE A 6 9.99 -27.03 -20.52
CA ILE A 6 10.45 -25.86 -19.75
C ILE A 6 10.09 -24.57 -20.49
N ALA A 7 10.43 -24.47 -21.78
CA ALA A 7 10.10 -23.30 -22.60
C ALA A 7 8.59 -23.03 -22.67
N HIS A 8 7.78 -24.10 -22.77
CA HIS A 8 6.33 -23.98 -22.77
C HIS A 8 5.79 -23.46 -21.42
N GLU A 9 6.29 -23.98 -20.30
CA GLU A 9 5.91 -23.55 -18.95
C GLU A 9 6.29 -22.07 -18.72
N GLN A 10 7.49 -21.66 -19.15
CA GLN A 10 7.93 -20.26 -19.11
C GLN A 10 7.04 -19.34 -19.95
N GLN A 11 6.63 -19.76 -21.15
CA GLN A 11 5.72 -18.97 -21.99
C GLN A 11 4.32 -18.84 -21.36
N ARG A 12 3.82 -19.90 -20.72
CA ARG A 12 2.56 -19.87 -19.97
C ARG A 12 2.63 -18.92 -18.79
N LEU A 13 3.72 -18.95 -18.03
CA LEU A 13 3.98 -18.01 -16.93
C LEU A 13 3.99 -16.57 -17.44
N ALA A 14 4.80 -16.26 -18.46
CA ALA A 14 4.87 -14.93 -19.07
C ALA A 14 3.50 -14.43 -19.59
N LYS A 15 2.66 -15.32 -20.13
CA LYS A 15 1.29 -14.99 -20.52
C LYS A 15 0.41 -14.68 -19.32
N ARG A 16 0.52 -15.45 -18.23
CA ARG A 16 -0.23 -15.24 -16.99
C ARG A 16 0.12 -13.89 -16.34
N LEU A 17 1.41 -13.57 -16.21
CA LEU A 17 1.86 -12.29 -15.65
C LEU A 17 1.30 -11.11 -16.46
N ARG A 18 1.45 -11.12 -17.79
CA ARG A 18 0.89 -10.07 -18.65
C ARG A 18 -0.62 -9.91 -18.50
N HIS A 19 -1.34 -11.02 -18.37
CA HIS A 19 -2.78 -10.98 -18.16
C HIS A 19 -3.14 -10.35 -16.80
N GLN A 20 -2.47 -10.76 -15.72
CA GLN A 20 -2.71 -10.22 -14.38
C GLN A 20 -2.34 -8.74 -14.28
N VAL A 21 -1.20 -8.33 -14.84
CA VAL A 21 -0.76 -6.93 -14.85
C VAL A 21 -1.67 -6.08 -15.73
N GLY A 22 -2.02 -6.55 -16.94
CA GLY A 22 -2.96 -5.84 -17.81
C GLY A 22 -4.34 -5.67 -17.17
N ARG A 23 -4.83 -6.71 -16.47
CA ARG A 23 -6.06 -6.63 -15.69
C ARG A 23 -5.96 -5.64 -14.54
N ALA A 24 -4.86 -5.63 -13.78
CA ALA A 24 -4.66 -4.65 -12.72
C ALA A 24 -4.65 -3.21 -13.25
N ILE A 25 -3.97 -2.98 -14.39
CA ILE A 25 -3.97 -1.66 -15.04
C ILE A 25 -5.38 -1.23 -15.42
N ALA A 26 -6.20 -2.14 -15.97
CA ALA A 26 -7.57 -1.86 -16.38
C ALA A 26 -8.51 -1.66 -15.17
N ASP A 27 -8.54 -2.61 -14.22
CA ASP A 27 -9.44 -2.59 -13.06
C ASP A 27 -9.26 -1.32 -12.20
N PHE A 28 -8.03 -0.78 -12.13
CA PHE A 28 -7.72 0.40 -11.32
C PHE A 28 -7.40 1.66 -12.13
N GLY A 29 -7.55 1.63 -13.46
CA GLY A 29 -7.23 2.75 -14.36
C GLY A 29 -5.83 3.31 -14.12
N MET A 30 -4.79 2.46 -14.11
CA MET A 30 -3.45 2.89 -13.69
C MET A 30 -2.72 3.76 -14.72
N ILE A 31 -2.96 3.51 -16.01
CA ILE A 31 -2.28 4.15 -17.14
C ILE A 31 -3.33 4.60 -18.16
N GLU A 32 -3.21 5.85 -18.59
CA GLU A 32 -4.12 6.58 -19.47
C GLU A 32 -3.33 7.16 -20.67
N GLU A 33 -4.03 7.68 -21.67
CA GLU A 33 -3.41 8.28 -22.86
C GLU A 33 -2.50 9.45 -22.49
N GLY A 34 -1.29 9.46 -23.04
CA GLY A 34 -0.28 10.50 -22.83
C GLY A 34 0.49 10.38 -21.51
N ASP A 35 0.25 9.33 -20.71
CA ASP A 35 0.95 9.18 -19.44
C ASP A 35 2.47 9.04 -19.59
N ARG A 36 3.20 9.64 -18.65
CA ARG A 36 4.64 9.49 -18.49
C ARG A 36 4.89 8.68 -17.23
N VAL A 37 5.18 7.40 -17.38
CA VAL A 37 5.28 6.43 -16.28
C VAL A 37 6.72 6.30 -15.83
N MET A 38 7.01 6.77 -14.62
CA MET A 38 8.28 6.53 -13.95
C MET A 38 8.27 5.15 -13.28
N VAL A 39 9.14 4.23 -13.71
CA VAL A 39 9.26 2.89 -13.11
C VAL A 39 10.41 2.87 -12.11
N CYS A 40 10.08 2.76 -10.82
CA CYS A 40 11.07 2.71 -9.76
C CYS A 40 11.79 1.35 -9.73
N LEU A 41 13.05 1.33 -10.15
CA LEU A 41 13.86 0.13 -10.28
C LEU A 41 14.82 -0.01 -9.09
N SER A 42 14.63 -1.01 -8.24
CA SER A 42 15.49 -1.25 -7.07
C SER A 42 16.64 -2.22 -7.35
N GLY A 43 16.65 -2.88 -8.51
CA GLY A 43 17.54 -4.00 -8.81
C GLY A 43 17.07 -5.34 -8.24
N GLY A 44 15.89 -5.39 -7.61
CA GLY A 44 15.26 -6.63 -7.15
C GLY A 44 14.38 -7.30 -8.22
N LYS A 45 14.08 -8.59 -8.00
CA LYS A 45 13.26 -9.44 -8.87
C LYS A 45 11.92 -8.80 -9.26
N ASP A 46 11.27 -8.14 -8.32
CA ASP A 46 9.92 -7.57 -8.50
C ASP A 46 9.97 -6.36 -9.43
N SER A 47 10.96 -5.50 -9.25
CA SER A 47 11.13 -4.28 -10.05
C SER A 47 11.53 -4.57 -11.51
N TYR A 48 12.40 -5.57 -11.74
CA TYR A 48 12.71 -6.04 -13.09
C TYR A 48 11.50 -6.68 -13.77
N THR A 49 10.78 -7.54 -13.05
CA THR A 49 9.58 -8.20 -13.57
C THR A 49 8.51 -7.18 -13.95
N MET A 50 8.28 -6.19 -13.09
CA MET A 50 7.35 -5.09 -13.38
C MET A 50 7.74 -4.35 -14.67
N LEU A 51 9.01 -3.92 -14.78
CA LEU A 51 9.48 -3.18 -15.95
C LEU A 51 9.34 -3.99 -17.24
N ASP A 52 9.84 -5.23 -17.24
CA ASP A 52 9.81 -6.11 -18.41
C ASP A 52 8.36 -6.41 -18.87
N VAL A 53 7.44 -6.65 -17.93
CA VAL A 53 6.03 -6.87 -18.26
C VAL A 53 5.35 -5.59 -18.78
N LEU A 54 5.63 -4.43 -18.19
CA LEU A 54 5.10 -3.14 -18.67
C LEU A 54 5.57 -2.81 -20.09
N LEU A 55 6.85 -3.02 -20.40
CA LEU A 55 7.39 -2.83 -21.76
C LEU A 55 6.73 -3.77 -22.78
N GLN A 56 6.43 -5.01 -22.40
CA GLN A 56 5.70 -5.94 -23.26
C GLN A 56 4.24 -5.51 -23.48
N LEU A 57 3.59 -4.95 -22.46
CA LEU A 57 2.21 -4.45 -22.56
C LEU A 57 2.13 -3.15 -23.37
N GLN A 58 3.08 -2.23 -23.20
CA GLN A 58 3.18 -0.96 -23.93
C GLN A 58 3.10 -1.17 -25.45
N LYS A 59 3.77 -2.19 -25.98
CA LYS A 59 3.76 -2.55 -27.42
C LYS A 59 2.39 -2.92 -27.99
N LYS A 60 1.41 -3.21 -27.13
CA LYS A 60 0.07 -3.68 -27.49
C LYS A 60 -1.03 -2.87 -26.82
N ALA A 61 -0.67 -1.82 -26.08
CA ALA A 61 -1.61 -1.04 -25.32
C ALA A 61 -2.55 -0.28 -26.27
N PRO A 62 -3.82 -0.11 -25.90
CA PRO A 62 -4.75 0.72 -26.67
C PRO A 62 -4.49 2.22 -26.50
N VAL A 63 -3.52 2.60 -25.67
CA VAL A 63 -3.15 3.98 -25.34
C VAL A 63 -1.66 4.20 -25.52
N SER A 64 -1.27 5.42 -25.90
CA SER A 64 0.13 5.84 -26.01
C SER A 64 0.61 6.36 -24.65
N PHE A 65 1.70 5.80 -24.14
CA PHE A 65 2.34 6.27 -22.91
C PHE A 65 3.83 5.97 -22.95
N SER A 66 4.65 6.72 -22.21
CA SER A 66 6.08 6.50 -22.11
C SER A 66 6.46 5.83 -20.79
N ILE A 67 7.55 5.06 -20.82
CA ILE A 67 8.12 4.41 -19.65
C ILE A 67 9.56 4.90 -19.51
N THR A 68 9.92 5.36 -18.31
CA THR A 68 11.31 5.68 -17.97
C THR A 68 11.67 4.96 -16.67
N ALA A 69 12.74 4.17 -16.68
CA ALA A 69 13.24 3.51 -15.49
C ALA A 69 14.03 4.48 -14.62
N VAL A 70 13.79 4.50 -13.31
CA VAL A 70 14.52 5.36 -12.39
C VAL A 70 15.04 4.55 -11.22
N ASN A 71 16.35 4.60 -11.02
CA ASN A 71 17.01 4.03 -9.87
C ASN A 71 17.53 5.16 -8.96
N LEU A 72 17.58 4.89 -7.65
CA LEU A 72 18.27 5.73 -6.68
C LEU A 72 19.45 4.95 -6.12
N ASP A 73 20.65 5.33 -6.54
CA ASP A 73 21.90 4.91 -5.91
C ASP A 73 22.07 5.68 -4.60
N GLN A 74 21.99 4.94 -3.51
CA GLN A 74 22.06 5.46 -2.15
C GLN A 74 23.49 5.59 -1.62
N LYS A 75 24.49 5.38 -2.48
CA LYS A 75 25.93 5.32 -2.18
C LYS A 75 26.26 4.32 -1.08
N GLN A 76 25.57 3.19 -1.13
CA GLN A 76 25.87 2.08 -0.24
C GLN A 76 27.25 1.48 -0.60
N PRO A 77 28.11 1.17 0.39
CA PRO A 77 29.32 0.40 0.16
C PRO A 77 29.03 -0.93 -0.56
N GLY A 78 29.69 -1.15 -1.69
CA GLY A 78 29.59 -2.38 -2.48
C GLY A 78 28.36 -2.48 -3.39
N PHE A 79 27.58 -1.40 -3.58
CA PHE A 79 26.52 -1.37 -4.58
C PHE A 79 27.11 -1.43 -6.00
N PRO A 80 26.67 -2.37 -6.87
CA PRO A 80 27.23 -2.50 -8.20
C PRO A 80 26.59 -1.49 -9.17
N GLU A 81 27.14 -0.27 -9.20
CA GLU A 81 26.61 0.88 -9.96
C GLU A 81 26.42 0.61 -11.47
N GLN A 82 27.21 -0.31 -12.04
CA GLN A 82 27.18 -0.62 -13.48
C GLN A 82 26.05 -1.57 -13.92
N VAL A 83 25.54 -2.41 -13.02
CA VAL A 83 24.64 -3.52 -13.39
C VAL A 83 23.31 -3.03 -13.98
N LEU A 84 22.69 -2.01 -13.37
CA LEU A 84 21.41 -1.47 -13.84
C LEU A 84 21.56 -0.70 -15.16
N PRO A 85 22.50 0.27 -15.28
CA PRO A 85 22.72 0.99 -16.53
C PRO A 85 23.03 0.07 -17.72
N GLU A 86 23.91 -0.92 -17.55
CA GLU A 86 24.27 -1.86 -18.61
C GLU A 86 23.06 -2.67 -19.07
N TRP A 87 22.29 -3.21 -18.12
CA TRP A 87 21.10 -3.99 -18.45
C TRP A 87 20.02 -3.13 -19.14
N LEU A 88 19.74 -1.93 -18.63
CA LEU A 88 18.75 -1.02 -19.20
C LEU A 88 19.13 -0.56 -20.61
N SER A 89 20.40 -0.24 -20.81
CA SER A 89 20.95 0.13 -22.13
C SER A 89 20.81 -1.02 -23.11
N ALA A 90 21.12 -2.26 -22.69
CA ALA A 90 20.96 -3.45 -23.52
C ALA A 90 19.49 -3.74 -23.87
N GLN A 91 18.53 -3.35 -23.03
CA GLN A 91 17.10 -3.46 -23.31
C GLN A 91 16.54 -2.28 -24.13
N GLY A 92 17.31 -1.21 -24.35
CA GLY A 92 16.86 0.00 -25.05
C GLY A 92 15.78 0.77 -24.28
N VAL A 93 15.87 0.79 -22.95
CA VAL A 93 14.91 1.47 -22.06
C VAL A 93 15.49 2.81 -21.65
N ASP A 94 14.71 3.89 -21.73
CA ASP A 94 15.11 5.20 -21.19
C ASP A 94 15.25 5.12 -19.67
N PHE A 95 16.34 5.66 -19.12
CA PHE A 95 16.57 5.59 -17.68
C PHE A 95 17.31 6.78 -17.07
N HIS A 96 17.14 6.94 -15.76
CA HIS A 96 17.93 7.83 -14.91
C HIS A 96 18.45 7.09 -13.69
N ILE A 97 19.73 7.29 -13.39
CA ILE A 97 20.34 6.89 -12.11
C ILE A 97 20.50 8.15 -11.28
N LEU A 98 19.73 8.25 -10.21
CA LEU A 98 19.83 9.34 -9.24
C LEU A 98 20.87 8.95 -8.20
N GLU A 99 21.74 9.88 -7.83
CA GLU A 99 22.74 9.66 -6.80
C GLU A 99 22.43 10.51 -5.58
N GLN A 100 22.27 9.86 -4.43
CA GLN A 100 22.09 10.56 -3.16
C GLN A 100 22.61 9.72 -2.00
N ASP A 101 23.58 10.23 -1.25
CA ASP A 101 24.05 9.54 -0.04
C ASP A 101 23.00 9.60 1.09
N THR A 102 22.03 8.69 1.04
CA THR A 102 21.10 8.44 2.14
C THR A 102 21.70 7.48 3.16
N TYR A 103 22.67 6.65 2.77
CA TYR A 103 23.28 5.65 3.62
C TYR A 103 23.98 6.26 4.84
N SER A 104 24.87 7.23 4.62
CA SER A 104 25.60 7.92 5.69
C SER A 104 24.67 8.73 6.57
N VAL A 105 23.62 9.33 6.00
CA VAL A 105 22.59 10.06 6.75
C VAL A 105 21.86 9.12 7.71
N VAL A 106 21.42 7.97 7.23
CA VAL A 106 20.69 6.98 8.05
C VAL A 106 21.58 6.45 9.18
N LYS A 107 22.84 6.10 8.87
CA LYS A 107 23.81 5.65 9.88
C LYS A 107 24.12 6.71 10.95
N ARG A 108 24.14 7.99 10.58
CA ARG A 108 24.40 9.09 11.51
C ARG A 108 23.20 9.35 12.43
N VAL A 109 21.98 9.23 11.91
CA VAL A 109 20.75 9.59 12.64
C VAL A 109 20.21 8.45 13.49
N ILE A 110 20.34 7.20 13.03
CA ILE A 110 19.79 6.03 13.72
C ILE A 110 20.89 5.41 14.60
N PRO A 111 20.66 5.32 15.92
CA PRO A 111 21.59 4.63 16.81
C PRO A 111 21.80 3.17 16.41
N GLU A 112 22.98 2.63 16.73
CA GLU A 112 23.30 1.24 16.46
C GLU A 112 22.29 0.29 17.12
N GLY A 113 21.90 -0.77 16.42
CA GLY A 113 20.89 -1.73 16.90
C GLY A 113 19.43 -1.30 16.71
N LYS A 114 19.14 -0.08 16.20
CA LYS A 114 17.79 0.37 15.86
C LYS A 114 17.48 0.17 14.37
N THR A 115 16.19 0.06 14.06
CA THR A 115 15.71 -0.22 12.70
C THR A 115 15.96 0.96 11.75
N MET A 116 16.87 0.77 10.80
CA MET A 116 17.25 1.77 9.79
C MET A 116 16.22 1.95 8.66
N CYS A 117 15.42 0.91 8.39
CA CYS A 117 14.53 0.84 7.22
C CYS A 117 13.49 1.96 7.16
N SER A 118 12.99 2.45 8.31
CA SER A 118 11.96 3.50 8.33
C SER A 118 12.48 4.82 7.75
N LEU A 119 13.67 5.28 8.18
CA LEU A 119 14.27 6.51 7.68
C LEU A 119 14.78 6.34 6.24
N CYS A 120 15.48 5.24 5.95
CA CYS A 120 15.96 4.93 4.60
C CYS A 120 14.81 4.94 3.58
N SER A 121 13.70 4.26 3.87
CA SER A 121 12.53 4.21 3.00
C SER A 121 11.87 5.58 2.79
N ARG A 122 11.85 6.45 3.82
CA ARG A 122 11.33 7.83 3.72
C ARG A 122 12.21 8.70 2.83
N LEU A 123 13.53 8.68 3.03
CA LEU A 123 14.48 9.45 2.22
C LEU A 123 14.43 9.03 0.75
N ARG A 124 14.43 7.72 0.50
CA ARG A 124 14.33 7.17 -0.87
C ARG A 124 13.05 7.60 -1.58
N ARG A 125 11.89 7.54 -0.90
CA ARG A 125 10.63 8.01 -1.49
C ARG A 125 10.67 9.52 -1.78
N GLY A 126 11.20 10.31 -0.84
CA GLY A 126 11.34 11.75 -1.02
C GLY A 126 12.12 12.10 -2.28
N ALA A 127 13.31 11.51 -2.44
CA ALA A 127 14.16 11.72 -3.61
C ALA A 127 13.45 11.36 -4.93
N LEU A 128 12.85 10.17 -4.99
CA LEU A 128 12.16 9.69 -6.19
C LEU A 128 10.94 10.55 -6.53
N TYR A 129 10.18 11.00 -5.53
CA TYR A 129 8.95 11.77 -5.77
C TYR A 129 9.29 13.21 -6.19
N THR A 130 10.30 13.83 -5.56
CA THR A 130 10.82 15.12 -6.00
C THR A 130 11.25 15.06 -7.47
N PHE A 131 12.07 14.08 -7.83
CA PHE A 131 12.49 13.88 -9.22
C PHE A 131 11.30 13.65 -10.16
N ALA A 132 10.30 12.86 -9.71
CA ALA A 132 9.10 12.61 -10.49
C ALA A 132 8.34 13.90 -10.84
N ALA A 133 8.19 14.81 -9.87
CA ALA A 133 7.56 16.12 -10.08
C ALA A 133 8.39 17.00 -11.02
N GLU A 134 9.69 17.12 -10.77
CA GLU A 134 10.60 17.98 -11.56
C GLU A 134 10.65 17.58 -13.03
N GLN A 135 10.64 16.29 -13.32
CA GLN A 135 10.67 15.76 -14.69
C GLN A 135 9.28 15.65 -15.33
N GLY A 136 8.21 15.95 -14.60
CA GLY A 136 6.83 15.91 -15.11
C GLY A 136 6.32 14.50 -15.39
N PHE A 137 6.66 13.53 -14.55
CA PHE A 137 6.05 12.19 -14.61
C PHE A 137 4.65 12.21 -14.02
N THR A 138 3.69 11.60 -14.73
CA THR A 138 2.28 11.57 -14.31
C THR A 138 1.97 10.40 -13.40
N LYS A 139 2.69 9.27 -13.55
CA LYS A 139 2.54 8.05 -12.73
C LYS A 139 3.89 7.57 -12.20
N ILE A 140 3.88 7.02 -10.98
CA ILE A 140 5.03 6.37 -10.35
C ILE A 140 4.71 4.89 -10.13
N ALA A 141 5.32 4.00 -10.89
CA ALA A 141 5.15 2.56 -10.77
C ALA A 141 6.10 1.95 -9.74
N LEU A 142 5.52 1.20 -8.80
CA LEU A 142 6.23 0.53 -7.71
C LEU A 142 6.03 -0.99 -7.78
N GLY A 143 7.11 -1.75 -7.60
CA GLY A 143 7.13 -3.22 -7.75
C GLY A 143 6.47 -4.01 -6.63
N HIS A 144 5.48 -3.46 -5.92
CA HIS A 144 4.78 -4.18 -4.87
C HIS A 144 3.79 -5.18 -5.48
N HIS A 145 3.86 -6.44 -5.04
CA HIS A 145 3.04 -7.54 -5.54
C HIS A 145 1.91 -7.92 -4.58
N ARG A 146 1.05 -8.87 -4.98
CA ARG A 146 -0.14 -9.27 -4.20
C ARG A 146 0.19 -9.62 -2.75
N ASP A 147 1.25 -10.40 -2.55
CA ASP A 147 1.67 -10.84 -1.22
C ASP A 147 2.13 -9.67 -0.33
N ASP A 148 2.76 -8.63 -0.90
CA ASP A 148 3.09 -7.39 -0.16
C ASP A 148 1.83 -6.66 0.32
N LEU A 149 0.78 -6.62 -0.51
CA LEU A 149 -0.50 -6.02 -0.19
C LEU A 149 -1.14 -6.75 0.99
N VAL A 150 -1.19 -8.08 0.94
CA VAL A 150 -1.73 -8.92 2.02
C VAL A 150 -0.90 -8.81 3.29
N ALA A 151 0.44 -8.84 3.18
CA ALA A 151 1.32 -8.65 4.33
C ALA A 151 1.11 -7.28 4.98
N THR A 152 0.97 -6.22 4.18
CA THR A 152 0.71 -4.87 4.70
C THR A 152 -0.65 -4.77 5.37
N PHE A 153 -1.67 -5.46 4.84
CA PHE A 153 -2.98 -5.57 5.48
C PHE A 153 -2.86 -6.16 6.89
N PHE A 154 -2.16 -7.28 7.05
CA PHE A 154 -1.99 -7.89 8.37
C PHE A 154 -1.13 -7.07 9.32
N LEU A 155 -0.12 -6.35 8.83
CA LEU A 155 0.64 -5.42 9.66
C LEU A 155 -0.27 -4.32 10.24
N ASN A 156 -1.13 -3.74 9.40
CA ASN A 156 -2.07 -2.71 9.84
C ASN A 156 -3.16 -3.27 10.77
N LEU A 157 -3.67 -4.46 10.45
CA LEU A 157 -4.69 -5.13 11.26
C LEU A 157 -4.16 -5.47 12.66
N PHE A 158 -3.00 -6.11 12.75
CA PHE A 158 -2.47 -6.60 14.03
C PHE A 158 -1.78 -5.54 14.88
N PHE A 159 -1.08 -4.58 14.27
CA PHE A 159 -0.22 -3.66 15.02
C PHE A 159 -0.71 -2.21 15.01
N HIS A 160 -1.69 -1.87 14.18
CA HIS A 160 -2.16 -0.48 14.02
C HIS A 160 -3.68 -0.34 14.14
N ALA A 161 -4.42 -1.42 14.42
CA ALA A 161 -5.87 -1.46 14.52
C ALA A 161 -6.58 -0.79 13.32
N LYS A 162 -6.08 -1.05 12.10
CA LYS A 162 -6.58 -0.44 10.85
C LYS A 162 -6.87 -1.50 9.80
N LEU A 163 -8.05 -1.44 9.19
CA LEU A 163 -8.38 -2.15 7.96
C LEU A 163 -7.82 -1.38 6.75
N ALA A 164 -6.51 -1.50 6.53
CA ALA A 164 -5.83 -0.82 5.43
C ALA A 164 -4.74 -1.71 4.83
N SER A 165 -4.62 -1.69 3.51
CA SER A 165 -3.52 -2.34 2.76
C SER A 165 -2.72 -1.29 1.98
N MET A 166 -1.93 -1.70 0.99
CA MET A 166 -1.38 -0.82 -0.02
C MET A 166 -2.35 -0.79 -1.22
N PRO A 167 -3.06 0.32 -1.48
CA PRO A 167 -4.00 0.35 -2.60
C PRO A 167 -3.25 0.22 -3.94
N PRO A 168 -3.83 -0.46 -4.94
CA PRO A 168 -3.20 -0.64 -6.25
C PRO A 168 -2.90 0.68 -6.98
N LYS A 169 -3.75 1.70 -6.80
CA LYS A 169 -3.56 3.09 -7.24
C LYS A 169 -3.74 4.01 -6.05
N LEU A 170 -2.83 4.97 -5.85
CA LEU A 170 -2.87 5.92 -4.72
C LEU A 170 -2.53 7.32 -5.21
N LEU A 171 -3.34 8.31 -4.84
CA LEU A 171 -2.95 9.72 -4.90
C LEU A 171 -2.16 10.05 -3.64
N SER A 172 -0.98 10.66 -3.77
CA SER A 172 -0.21 11.14 -2.62
C SER A 172 -1.00 12.17 -1.81
N ASP A 173 -0.70 12.29 -0.52
CA ASP A 173 -1.44 13.17 0.39
C ASP A 173 -1.38 14.67 -0.03
N ASP A 174 -0.33 15.06 -0.74
CA ASP A 174 -0.15 16.40 -1.30
C ASP A 174 -0.80 16.59 -2.69
N GLY A 175 -1.46 15.56 -3.22
CA GLY A 175 -2.15 15.58 -4.51
C GLY A 175 -1.23 15.60 -5.74
N ARG A 176 0.10 15.56 -5.58
CA ARG A 176 1.06 15.76 -6.67
C ARG A 176 1.41 14.50 -7.46
N HIS A 177 1.28 13.33 -6.84
CA HIS A 177 1.79 12.09 -7.41
C HIS A 177 0.72 10.99 -7.41
N VAL A 178 0.58 10.31 -8.55
CA VAL A 178 -0.21 9.08 -8.64
C VAL A 178 0.74 7.89 -8.63
N LEU A 179 0.67 7.09 -7.56
CA LEU A 179 1.44 5.86 -7.43
C LEU A 179 0.59 4.69 -7.95
N ILE A 180 1.22 3.80 -8.72
CA ILE A 180 0.60 2.60 -9.26
C ILE A 180 1.40 1.36 -8.88
N ARG A 181 0.70 0.23 -8.68
CA ARG A 181 1.28 -1.07 -8.34
C ARG A 181 0.82 -2.12 -9.36
N PRO A 182 1.43 -2.16 -10.55
CA PRO A 182 0.96 -3.03 -11.64
C PRO A 182 0.99 -4.53 -11.29
N LEU A 183 1.82 -4.94 -10.32
CA LEU A 183 1.92 -6.32 -9.83
C LEU A 183 0.88 -6.69 -8.76
N ALA A 184 -0.14 -5.85 -8.50
CA ALA A 184 -1.11 -6.04 -7.40
C ALA A 184 -1.84 -7.41 -7.42
N TYR A 185 -1.96 -8.06 -8.58
CA TYR A 185 -2.58 -9.39 -8.71
C TYR A 185 -1.57 -10.54 -8.85
N VAL A 186 -0.28 -10.24 -8.95
CA VAL A 186 0.78 -11.22 -9.23
C VAL A 186 1.32 -11.80 -7.92
N ALA A 187 1.49 -13.12 -7.87
CA ALA A 187 2.08 -13.83 -6.74
C ALA A 187 3.59 -13.62 -6.65
N GLU A 188 4.17 -13.60 -5.44
CA GLU A 188 5.63 -13.55 -5.27
C GLU A 188 6.33 -14.74 -5.96
N SER A 189 5.79 -15.95 -5.80
CA SER A 189 6.35 -17.18 -6.41
C SER A 189 6.38 -17.15 -7.94
N ASP A 190 5.40 -16.49 -8.55
CA ASP A 190 5.35 -16.30 -10.00
C ASP A 190 6.42 -15.30 -10.48
N ILE A 191 6.70 -14.27 -9.68
CA ILE A 191 7.76 -13.30 -9.94
C ILE A 191 9.13 -13.96 -9.82
N GLU A 192 9.33 -14.81 -8.81
CA GLU A 192 10.57 -15.57 -8.61
C GLU A 192 10.87 -16.47 -9.81
N ALA A 193 9.91 -17.32 -10.18
CA ALA A 193 10.04 -18.22 -11.32
C ALA A 193 10.24 -17.45 -12.64
N TYR A 194 9.60 -16.29 -12.79
CA TYR A 194 9.76 -15.45 -13.98
C TYR A 194 11.14 -14.80 -14.03
N ALA A 195 11.62 -14.26 -12.91
CA ALA A 195 12.92 -13.62 -12.83
C ALA A 195 14.06 -14.61 -13.10
N GLU A 196 13.96 -15.84 -12.57
CA GLU A 196 14.90 -16.92 -12.85
C GLU A 196 14.86 -17.29 -14.35
N ALA A 197 13.67 -17.47 -14.92
CA ALA A 197 13.52 -17.80 -16.33
C ALA A 197 14.05 -16.72 -17.28
N ARG A 198 13.96 -15.43 -16.90
CA ARG A 198 14.49 -14.30 -17.68
C ARG A 198 15.97 -14.04 -17.43
N GLY A 199 16.56 -14.62 -16.37
CA GLY A 199 17.96 -14.40 -16.00
C GLY A 199 18.25 -12.95 -15.63
N PHE A 200 17.37 -12.29 -14.88
CA PHE A 200 17.60 -10.90 -14.49
C PHE A 200 18.85 -10.77 -13.60
N PRO A 201 19.67 -9.72 -13.80
CA PRO A 201 20.84 -9.47 -12.95
C PRO A 201 20.40 -8.84 -11.64
N ILE A 202 19.91 -9.68 -10.73
CA ILE A 202 19.38 -9.27 -9.42
C ILE A 202 20.52 -8.74 -8.55
N ILE A 203 20.35 -7.51 -8.04
CA ILE A 203 21.27 -6.89 -7.10
C ILE A 203 20.79 -7.22 -5.68
N PRO A 204 21.58 -7.94 -4.87
CA PRO A 204 21.22 -8.22 -3.50
C PRO A 204 21.26 -6.93 -2.68
N CYS A 205 20.20 -6.63 -1.94
CA CYS A 205 20.22 -5.52 -0.99
C CYS A 205 20.97 -5.95 0.27
N THR A 206 22.25 -5.58 0.36
CA THR A 206 23.11 -5.86 1.53
C THR A 206 23.04 -4.77 2.59
N LEU A 207 22.33 -3.67 2.32
CA LEU A 207 22.21 -2.47 3.18
C LEU A 207 21.57 -2.79 4.52
N CYS A 208 20.63 -3.72 4.49
CA CYS A 208 19.82 -4.13 5.62
C CYS A 208 20.24 -5.54 6.02
N GLY A 209 21.47 -5.71 6.53
CA GLY A 209 21.86 -6.95 7.20
C GLY A 209 20.81 -7.33 8.25
N SER A 210 19.93 -8.28 7.90
CA SER A 210 19.04 -9.06 8.76
C SER A 210 18.08 -8.36 9.76
N GLN A 211 18.05 -7.02 9.86
CA GLN A 211 17.04 -6.31 10.65
C GLN A 211 15.72 -6.14 9.86
N GLU A 212 15.15 -7.24 9.41
CA GLU A 212 13.73 -7.26 9.08
C GLU A 212 12.97 -6.94 10.37
N ASN A 213 12.05 -5.96 10.32
CA ASN A 213 11.12 -5.71 11.42
C ASN A 213 10.53 -7.06 11.87
N LEU A 214 10.66 -7.39 13.15
CA LEU A 214 10.17 -8.66 13.72
C LEU A 214 8.71 -8.93 13.32
N GLN A 215 7.90 -7.87 13.22
CA GLN A 215 6.50 -7.91 12.78
C GLN A 215 6.36 -8.39 11.32
N ARG A 216 7.21 -7.92 10.41
CA ARG A 216 7.18 -8.35 8.99
C ARG A 216 7.58 -9.81 8.85
N LYS A 217 8.63 -10.25 9.55
CA LYS A 217 9.03 -11.67 9.63
C LYS A 217 7.89 -12.54 10.17
N GLN A 218 7.24 -12.11 11.24
CA GLN A 218 6.13 -12.82 11.85
C GLN A 218 4.95 -12.98 10.88
N VAL A 219 4.54 -11.90 10.24
CA VAL A 219 3.45 -11.93 9.24
C VAL A 219 3.83 -12.80 8.04
N LYS A 220 5.06 -12.68 7.51
CA LYS A 220 5.52 -13.50 6.38
C LYS A 220 5.46 -14.99 6.71
N ARG A 221 5.98 -15.42 7.86
CA ARG A 221 5.91 -16.82 8.31
C ARG A 221 4.48 -17.33 8.46
N MET A 222 3.58 -16.49 8.97
CA MET A 222 2.16 -16.81 9.08
C MET A 222 1.52 -17.02 7.71
N LEU A 223 1.78 -16.13 6.75
CA LEU A 223 1.24 -16.24 5.38
C LEU A 223 1.78 -17.49 4.67
N GLU A 224 3.08 -17.77 4.79
CA GLU A 224 3.69 -19.00 4.26
C GLU A 224 3.11 -20.27 4.88
N ALA A 225 2.81 -20.25 6.18
CA ALA A 225 2.16 -21.37 6.84
C ALA A 225 0.74 -21.61 6.32
N TRP A 226 -0.07 -20.55 6.21
CA TRP A 226 -1.42 -20.65 5.70
C TRP A 226 -1.49 -21.07 4.23
N GLU A 227 -0.56 -20.61 3.40
CA GLU A 227 -0.51 -21.01 2.00
C GLU A 227 -0.11 -22.50 1.86
N ARG A 228 0.72 -23.02 2.77
CA ARG A 228 1.08 -24.44 2.83
C ARG A 228 -0.07 -25.32 3.29
N GLU A 229 -0.81 -24.89 4.32
CA GLU A 229 -1.96 -25.61 4.87
C GLU A 229 -3.18 -25.52 3.95
N HIS A 230 -3.36 -24.38 3.28
CA HIS A 230 -4.49 -24.07 2.43
C HIS A 230 -4.03 -23.32 1.17
N PRO A 231 -3.60 -24.03 0.11
CA PRO A 231 -3.20 -23.40 -1.15
C PRO A 231 -4.28 -22.48 -1.71
N GLY A 232 -3.91 -21.26 -2.08
CA GLY A 232 -4.81 -20.20 -2.52
C GLY A 232 -5.35 -19.29 -1.41
N ARG A 233 -4.94 -19.48 -0.14
CA ARG A 233 -5.38 -18.64 0.98
C ARG A 233 -5.01 -17.18 0.78
N ILE A 234 -3.77 -16.90 0.35
CA ILE A 234 -3.31 -15.52 0.12
C ILE A 234 -4.14 -14.87 -0.99
N GLU A 235 -4.46 -15.60 -2.05
CA GLU A 235 -5.32 -15.11 -3.13
C GLU A 235 -6.74 -14.79 -2.65
N HIS A 236 -7.33 -15.67 -1.82
CA HIS A 236 -8.64 -15.42 -1.22
C HIS A 236 -8.67 -14.16 -0.37
N ILE A 237 -7.64 -13.95 0.47
CA ILE A 237 -7.51 -12.74 1.30
C ILE A 237 -7.33 -11.50 0.40
N ALA A 238 -6.47 -11.59 -0.62
CA ALA A 238 -6.26 -10.49 -1.56
C ALA A 238 -7.57 -10.10 -2.27
N ARG A 239 -8.40 -11.07 -2.66
CA ARG A 239 -9.71 -10.83 -3.27
C ARG A 239 -10.67 -10.16 -2.30
N SER A 240 -10.70 -10.57 -1.03
CA SER A 240 -11.58 -9.95 -0.02
C SER A 240 -11.23 -8.49 0.26
N LEU A 241 -9.99 -8.06 0.03
CA LEU A 241 -9.61 -6.64 0.15
C LEU A 241 -10.32 -5.74 -0.89
N GLY A 242 -10.82 -6.31 -1.99
CA GLY A 242 -11.61 -5.61 -3.00
C GLY A 242 -13.13 -5.73 -2.84
N ASP A 243 -13.61 -6.54 -1.88
CA ASP A 243 -15.05 -6.78 -1.64
C ASP A 243 -15.43 -6.37 -0.21
N VAL A 244 -15.57 -5.05 0.00
CA VAL A 244 -15.83 -4.46 1.32
C VAL A 244 -17.30 -4.04 1.44
N ARG A 245 -17.99 -4.59 2.44
CA ARG A 245 -19.39 -4.23 2.76
C ARG A 245 -19.42 -3.29 3.94
N ALA A 246 -19.60 -1.99 3.69
CA ALA A 246 -19.57 -0.96 4.73
C ALA A 246 -20.56 -1.22 5.88
N SER A 247 -21.77 -1.71 5.57
CA SER A 247 -22.80 -2.05 6.56
C SER A 247 -22.46 -3.26 7.45
N GLN A 248 -21.45 -4.05 7.07
CA GLN A 248 -20.97 -5.22 7.83
C GLN A 248 -19.67 -4.92 8.58
N LEU A 249 -19.18 -3.67 8.50
CA LEU A 249 -18.09 -3.13 9.30
C LEU A 249 -18.65 -2.13 10.32
N ALA A 250 -17.83 -1.64 11.25
CA ALA A 250 -18.26 -0.75 12.33
C ALA A 250 -17.94 0.75 12.09
N ASP A 251 -17.68 1.14 10.84
CA ASP A 251 -17.32 2.52 10.51
C ASP A 251 -18.57 3.40 10.33
N ARG A 252 -18.87 4.19 11.35
CA ARG A 252 -20.00 5.14 11.37
C ARG A 252 -19.87 6.30 10.37
N GLY A 253 -18.66 6.57 9.88
CA GLY A 253 -18.42 7.58 8.85
C GLY A 253 -18.71 7.06 7.44
N LEU A 254 -18.55 5.75 7.21
CA LEU A 254 -18.84 5.10 5.93
C LEU A 254 -20.26 4.54 5.84
N PHE A 255 -20.87 4.17 6.97
CA PHE A 255 -22.23 3.66 7.02
C PHE A 255 -23.05 4.35 8.12
N ASP A 256 -24.22 4.88 7.74
CA ASP A 256 -25.14 5.54 8.66
C ASP A 256 -25.99 4.51 9.41
N PHE A 257 -25.51 4.10 10.58
CA PHE A 257 -26.23 3.19 11.47
C PHE A 257 -27.46 3.83 12.12
N LEU A 258 -27.49 5.15 12.27
CA LEU A 258 -28.58 5.84 12.97
C LEU A 258 -29.84 5.90 12.11
N ALA A 259 -29.68 5.99 10.79
CA ALA A 259 -30.79 5.90 9.85
C ALA A 259 -31.38 4.47 9.73
N LEU A 260 -30.66 3.44 10.18
CA LEU A 260 -31.07 2.05 9.99
C LEU A 260 -32.26 1.68 10.89
N GLY A 261 -33.45 1.52 10.31
CA GLY A 261 -34.66 1.15 11.04
C GLY A 261 -35.31 2.29 11.83
N ALA A 262 -34.86 3.54 11.65
CA ALA A 262 -35.45 4.70 12.29
C ALA A 262 -36.90 4.92 11.81
N CYS A 263 -37.87 4.75 12.72
CA CYS A 263 -39.29 5.04 12.51
C CYS A 263 -39.67 6.32 13.28
N GLY A 264 -39.22 7.50 12.81
CA GLY A 264 -39.61 8.80 13.36
C GLY A 264 -38.48 9.83 13.41
N GLU A 265 -38.82 11.11 13.56
CA GLU A 265 -37.90 12.27 13.69
C GLU A 265 -37.32 12.41 15.11
N GLY A 266 -37.05 11.29 15.78
CA GLY A 266 -36.43 11.31 17.11
C GLY A 266 -35.00 11.82 17.04
N ALA A 267 -34.57 12.59 18.04
CA ALA A 267 -33.17 13.00 18.16
C ALA A 267 -32.25 11.76 18.22
N PRO A 268 -31.08 11.80 17.56
CA PRO A 268 -30.15 10.68 17.58
C PRO A 268 -29.70 10.37 19.02
N PRO A 269 -29.43 9.10 19.35
CA PRO A 269 -29.00 8.70 20.68
C PRO A 269 -27.68 9.40 21.07
N ASP A 270 -27.67 10.04 22.24
CA ASP A 270 -26.52 10.75 22.80
C ASP A 270 -25.83 9.91 23.89
N ALA A 271 -24.60 9.49 23.64
CA ALA A 271 -23.82 8.68 24.58
C ALA A 271 -23.69 9.32 25.97
N HIS A 272 -23.63 10.64 26.07
CA HIS A 272 -23.59 11.31 27.38
C HIS A 272 -24.88 11.11 28.15
N ALA A 273 -26.05 11.30 27.51
CA ALA A 273 -27.34 11.00 28.13
C ALA A 273 -27.49 9.52 28.55
N TRP A 274 -26.94 8.58 27.77
CA TRP A 274 -26.96 7.14 28.11
C TRP A 274 -26.02 6.78 29.27
N LEU A 275 -24.87 7.45 29.40
CA LEU A 275 -23.87 7.17 30.43
C LEU A 275 -24.10 7.96 31.72
N ALA A 276 -24.75 9.12 31.66
CA ALA A 276 -25.10 9.93 32.83
C ALA A 276 -26.13 9.25 33.74
N GLY A 277 -26.85 8.25 33.21
CA GLY A 277 -27.98 7.62 33.90
C GLY A 277 -29.15 8.61 34.02
N HIS A 278 -30.38 8.10 34.01
CA HIS A 278 -31.46 8.89 34.59
C HIS A 278 -31.14 8.92 36.08
N GLY A 279 -30.73 10.09 36.60
CA GLY A 279 -30.74 10.32 38.04
C GLY A 279 -32.10 9.88 38.54
N ALA A 280 -32.12 8.80 39.32
CA ALA A 280 -33.33 8.37 39.98
C ALA A 280 -33.83 9.58 40.78
N ALA A 281 -35.00 10.09 40.42
CA ALA A 281 -35.80 10.86 41.35
C ALA A 281 -36.09 9.91 42.52
N VAL A 282 -35.22 9.95 43.53
CA VAL A 282 -35.53 9.46 44.85
C VAL A 282 -36.19 10.66 45.53
N ASP A 283 -37.50 10.55 45.72
CA ASP A 283 -38.22 11.34 46.70
C ASP A 283 -37.50 11.16 48.05
N ASP A 284 -36.84 12.20 48.53
CA ASP A 284 -36.35 12.26 49.91
C ASP A 284 -36.94 13.50 50.59
N ASP A 285 -38.03 13.23 51.31
CA ASP A 285 -38.60 14.11 52.30
C ASP A 285 -37.66 14.09 53.53
N GLY A 286 -36.98 15.21 53.80
CA GLY A 286 -36.55 15.56 55.15
C GLY A 286 -35.05 15.59 55.46
N GLY A 287 -34.43 16.75 55.24
CA GLY A 287 -33.70 17.52 56.26
C GLY A 287 -32.42 16.95 56.90
N GLY A 288 -31.29 17.62 56.64
CA GLY A 288 -30.10 17.54 57.51
C GLY A 288 -28.89 18.29 56.96
N ASP A 289 -28.59 19.44 57.56
CA ASP A 289 -27.41 20.29 57.31
C ASP A 289 -26.05 19.56 57.46
N GLY A 290 -25.05 19.98 56.67
CA GLY A 290 -23.65 19.64 56.90
C GLY A 290 -22.68 20.12 55.82
N LEU A 291 -22.00 21.25 56.09
CA LEU A 291 -20.94 21.90 55.30
C LEU A 291 -19.65 21.06 55.18
N GLY A 292 -18.88 21.27 54.10
CA GLY A 292 -17.44 20.95 54.05
C GLY A 292 -16.81 20.72 52.67
N ASP A 293 -16.40 21.82 52.03
CA ASP A 293 -15.17 22.13 51.25
C ASP A 293 -14.48 21.10 50.31
N ASP A 294 -14.26 21.58 49.07
CA ASP A 294 -13.05 21.61 48.23
C ASP A 294 -12.16 20.36 48.03
N GLU A 295 -12.00 19.93 46.77
CA GLU A 295 -10.70 19.94 46.04
C GLU A 295 -10.82 19.48 44.56
N GLU A 296 -9.80 19.86 43.79
CA GLU A 296 -9.73 20.13 42.35
C GLU A 296 -9.36 18.97 41.40
N GLY A 297 -9.53 19.19 40.08
CA GLY A 297 -8.73 18.62 38.97
C GLY A 297 -9.43 17.56 38.10
N GLU A 298 -9.36 17.51 36.76
CA GLU A 298 -8.60 18.23 35.74
C GLU A 298 -9.39 18.21 34.40
N ASP A 299 -9.26 19.28 33.62
CA ASP A 299 -9.87 19.51 32.31
C ASP A 299 -9.31 18.59 31.21
N ALA A 300 -10.21 17.85 30.55
CA ALA A 300 -9.93 17.15 29.29
C ALA A 300 -10.15 18.10 28.10
N GLY A 301 -9.08 18.81 27.70
CA GLY A 301 -9.05 19.63 26.49
C GLY A 301 -9.24 18.80 25.21
N THR A 302 -10.47 18.78 24.69
CA THR A 302 -10.77 18.15 23.40
C THR A 302 -10.50 19.13 22.26
N LEU A 303 -9.38 18.94 21.56
CA LEU A 303 -9.05 19.64 20.31
C LEU A 303 -9.99 19.20 19.18
N SER A 304 -11.02 20.01 18.93
CA SER A 304 -11.86 19.98 17.73
C SER A 304 -11.04 20.35 16.49
N GLY A 305 -10.43 19.35 15.85
CA GLY A 305 -9.90 19.46 14.50
C GLY A 305 -10.98 19.16 13.46
N ARG A 306 -11.59 20.20 12.87
CA ARG A 306 -12.46 20.09 11.68
C ARG A 306 -11.68 19.39 10.56
N ARG A 307 -12.07 18.17 10.20
CA ARG A 307 -11.69 17.55 8.91
C ARG A 307 -12.76 17.84 7.88
N ALA A 308 -12.34 18.39 6.75
CA ALA A 308 -13.16 18.68 5.59
C ALA A 308 -13.82 17.39 5.06
N ARG A 309 -15.11 17.48 4.72
CA ARG A 309 -15.87 16.42 4.05
C ARG A 309 -15.39 16.31 2.59
N PRO A 310 -15.11 15.12 2.05
CA PRO A 310 -15.10 14.94 0.61
C PRO A 310 -16.56 14.93 0.11
N GLY A 311 -16.82 15.70 -0.94
CA GLY A 311 -18.14 15.89 -1.52
C GLY A 311 -18.77 14.58 -1.99
N LEU A 312 -20.04 14.41 -1.64
CA LEU A 312 -20.92 13.41 -2.22
C LEU A 312 -21.07 13.68 -3.72
N ALA A 313 -20.70 12.72 -4.54
CA ALA A 313 -21.19 12.63 -5.90
C ALA A 313 -22.66 12.24 -5.86
N GLU A 314 -23.48 13.05 -6.51
CA GLU A 314 -24.93 12.96 -6.58
C GLU A 314 -25.43 11.62 -7.15
N SER A 315 -26.40 11.06 -6.43
CA SER A 315 -27.59 10.33 -6.88
C SER A 315 -27.70 9.85 -8.34
N LEU A 316 -27.93 8.55 -8.52
CA LEU A 316 -28.88 8.03 -9.52
C LEU A 316 -29.72 6.88 -8.90
N PRO A 317 -31.02 6.78 -9.23
CA PRO A 317 -31.99 6.01 -8.45
C PRO A 317 -32.07 4.53 -8.87
N LEU A 318 -32.38 3.70 -7.87
CA LEU A 318 -33.00 2.39 -8.04
C LEU A 318 -34.30 2.51 -8.86
N GLY A 319 -34.37 1.76 -9.95
CA GLY A 319 -35.57 1.53 -10.73
C GLY A 319 -35.72 0.02 -11.00
N LEU A 320 -36.78 -0.56 -10.45
CA LEU A 320 -37.16 -1.96 -10.54
C LEU A 320 -37.24 -2.50 -11.99
N ARG A 321 -36.60 -3.66 -12.24
CA ARG A 321 -37.21 -4.95 -12.64
C ARG A 321 -36.14 -6.02 -12.76
#